data_AF-A0A538D4T6-F1
#
_entry.id   AF-A0A538D4T6-F1
#
_cell.length_a   1.000
_cell.length_b   1.000
_cell.length_c   1.000
_cell.angle_alpha   90.00
_cell.angle_beta   90.00
_cell.angle_gamma   90.00
#
_symmetry.space_group_name_H-M   'P 1'
#
loop_
_entity.id
_entity.type
_entity.pdbx_description
1 polymer ?
#
loop_
_entity_poly.entity_id
_entity_poly.type
_entity_poly.pdbx_seq_one_letter_code
_entity_poly.pdbx_strand_id
1 'polypeptide(L)' 'MTSTGLYGTYGGRYVPETLIPALDELETGWREACEDNAFRADLGE' A
#
# COMPACT_ATOMS: atom_id res chain seq x y z
N MET A 1 -3.61 12.49 -11.68
CA MET A 1 -3.97 13.47 -10.63
C MET A 1 -3.65 12.84 -9.28
N THR A 2 -2.55 13.29 -8.66
CA THR A 2 -2.12 13.15 -7.25
C THR A 2 -2.34 11.80 -6.54
N SER A 3 -1.44 10.84 -6.79
CA SER A 3 -1.22 9.65 -5.96
C SER A 3 -0.06 9.91 -4.99
N THR A 4 -0.28 10.74 -3.96
CA THR A 4 0.81 11.16 -3.05
C THR A 4 0.69 10.56 -1.64
N GLY A 5 -0.21 9.58 -1.44
CA GLY A 5 -0.45 9.00 -0.11
C GLY A 5 -0.93 10.03 0.92
N LEU A 6 -1.53 11.14 0.46
CA LEU A 6 -2.00 12.24 1.30
C LEU A 6 -3.51 12.15 1.50
N TYR A 7 -3.95 12.48 2.71
CA TYR A 7 -5.34 12.69 3.09
C TYR A 7 -5.50 14.14 3.54
N GLY A 8 -5.91 15.00 2.61
CA GLY A 8 -5.88 16.45 2.82
C GLY A 8 -4.44 16.95 2.98
N THR A 9 -4.15 17.63 4.11
CA THR A 9 -2.81 18.14 4.42
C THR A 9 -1.91 17.13 5.14
N TYR A 10 -2.43 15.94 5.47
CA TYR A 10 -1.75 14.96 6.32
C TYR A 10 -1.39 13.70 5.54
N GLY A 11 -0.36 12.99 5.99
CA GLY A 11 0.14 11.76 5.36
C GLY A 11 1.39 11.99 4.50
N GLY A 12 1.52 11.24 3.42
CA GLY A 12 2.71 11.19 2.60
C GLY A 12 3.79 10.27 3.18
N ARG A 13 4.99 10.34 2.62
CA ARG A 13 6.09 9.41 2.92
C ARG A 13 7.28 10.17 3.49
N TYR A 14 7.36 10.27 4.82
CA TYR A 14 8.47 10.87 5.56
C TYR A 14 9.35 9.80 6.20
N VAL A 15 10.07 9.05 5.37
CA VAL A 15 10.95 7.95 5.79
C VAL A 15 12.32 8.06 5.13
N PRO A 16 13.36 7.38 5.64
CA PRO A 16 14.63 7.24 4.95
C PRO A 16 14.50 6.65 3.55
N GLU A 17 15.37 7.07 2.64
CA GLU A 17 15.40 6.59 1.24
C GLU A 17 15.52 5.07 1.15
N THR A 18 16.24 4.46 2.09
CA THR A 18 16.43 3.01 2.16
C THR A 18 15.13 2.22 2.38
N LEU A 19 14.08 2.84 2.91
CA LEU A 19 12.77 2.21 3.13
C LEU A 19 11.79 2.42 1.98
N ILE A 20 12.09 3.33 1.05
CA ILE A 20 11.24 3.59 -0.13
C ILE A 20 10.95 2.30 -0.92
N PRO A 21 11.94 1.49 -1.34
CA PRO A 21 11.66 0.30 -2.16
C PRO A 21 10.80 -0.74 -1.43
N ALA A 22 10.99 -0.92 -0.12
CA ALA A 22 10.19 -1.85 0.67
C ALA A 22 8.72 -1.41 0.79
N LEU A 23 8.48 -0.09 0.89
CA LEU A 23 7.12 0.45 0.91
C LEU A 23 6.43 0.34 -0.45
N ASP A 24 7.18 0.48 -1.54
CA ASP A 24 6.64 0.31 -2.89
C ASP A 24 6.27 -1.16 -3.17
N GLU A 25 7.11 -2.11 -2.74
CA GLU A 25 6.82 -3.54 -2.80
C GLU A 25 5.58 -3.90 -1.98
N LEU A 26 5.50 -3.39 -0.75
CA LEU A 26 4.34 -3.59 0.12
C LEU A 26 3.06 -3.03 -0.50
N GLU A 27 3.08 -1.81 -1.03
CA GLU A 27 1.91 -1.19 -1.66
C GLU A 27 1.44 -1.99 -2.88
N THR A 28 2.38 -2.52 -3.65
CA THR A 28 2.07 -3.37 -4.82
C THR A 28 1.45 -4.69 -4.39
N GLY A 29 2.11 -5.44 -3.49
CA GLY A 29 1.60 -6.73 -3.01
C GLY A 29 0.27 -6.60 -2.28
N TRP A 30 0.06 -5.50 -1.54
CA TRP A 30 -1.23 -5.22 -0.90
C TRP A 30 -2.36 -5.01 -1.93
N ARG A 31 -2.10 -4.27 -3.01
CA ARG A 31 -3.10 -4.06 -4.08
C ARG A 31 -3.44 -5.37 -4.77
N GLU A 32 -2.44 -6.18 -5.09
CA GLU A 32 -2.64 -7.51 -5.69
C GLU A 32 -3.47 -8.42 -4.78
N ALA A 33 -3.12 -8.49 -3.49
CA ALA A 33 -3.87 -9.28 -2.50
C ALA A 33 -5.30 -8.77 -2.30
N CYS A 34 -5.52 -7.45 -2.38
CA CYS A 34 -6.87 -6.87 -2.33
C CYS A 34 -7.74 -7.23 -3.55
N GLU A 35 -7.13 -7.52 -4.69
CA GLU A 35 -7.82 -7.96 -5.91
C GLU A 35 -8.01 -9.48 -5.96
N ASP A 36 -7.25 -10.24 -5.17
CA ASP A 36 -7.36 -11.69 -5.07
C ASP A 36 -8.57 -12.13 -4.21
N ASN A 37 -9.57 -12.73 -4.86
CA ASN A 37 -10.76 -13.25 -4.20
C ASN A 37 -10.48 -14.45 -3.29
N ALA A 38 -9.47 -15.27 -3.60
CA ALA A 38 -9.11 -16.41 -2.75
C ALA A 38 -8.48 -15.91 -1.44
N PHE A 39 -7.56 -14.96 -1.53
CA PHE A 39 -6.99 -14.29 -0.36
C PHE A 39 -8.07 -13.62 0.50
N ARG A 40 -9.03 -12.94 -0.13
CA ARG A 40 -10.15 -12.31 0.60
C ARG A 40 -11.11 -13.31 1.25
N ALA A 41 -11.29 -14.49 0.66
CA ALA A 41 -12.10 -15.55 1.25
C ALA A 41 -11.44 -16.11 2.51
N ASP A 42 -10.14 -16.41 2.45
CA ASP A 42 -9.34 -16.88 3.60
C ASP A 42 -9.31 -15.86 4.74
N LEU A 43 -9.19 -14.56 4.43
CA LEU A 43 -9.19 -13.49 5.44
C LEU A 43 -10.53 -13.35 6.20
N GLY A 44 -11.63 -13.79 5.59
CA GLY A 44 -12.98 -13.66 6.15
C GLY A 44 -13.46 -14.86 6.97
N GLU A 45 -12.69 -15.95 7.01
CA GLU A 45 -12.93 -17.12 7.86
C GLU A 45 -12.49 -16.88 9.32
#